data_AF-A0A7R9ZD83-F1
#
_entry.id   AF-A0A7R9ZD83-F1
#
_cell.length_a   1.000
_cell.length_b   1.000
_cell.length_c   1.000
_cell.angle_alpha   90.00
_cell.angle_beta   90.00
_cell.angle_gamma   90.00
#
_symmetry.space_group_name_H-M   'P 1'
#
loop_
_entity.id
_entity.type
_entity.pdbx_description
1 polymer ?
#
loop_
_entity_poly.entity_id
_entity_poly.type
_entity_poly.pdbx_seq_one_letter_code
_entity_poly.pdbx_strand_id
1 'polypeptide(L)'
;MNLVKSIVGVGILGVPAGIAAFGDAPSALLPALVAIGFMGAVSGYTFTLIGKVCSETGASSYGEAWEKSIGEHTAWVPSLSCILDCFGGNVSFSMMLADTFKRLLEVTSGVTISRTKSLLAVTVFVLLPLCLVKNLSSLAPFSLIGVLGAVYTAVAMGIRYFDGSYQTPGGELLADVLDEHQPLTKGTRGASSFLDPRAFILISMLSKSFATHFVGPQFHADLLNNTP
;
A
#
# COMPACT_ATOMS: atom_id res chain seq x y z
N MET A 1 -2.91 -17.77 -2.12
CA MET A 1 -2.83 -16.42 -1.48
C MET A 1 -3.57 -15.43 -2.37
N ASN A 2 -4.51 -14.61 -1.87
CA ASN A 2 -5.30 -13.71 -2.73
C ASN A 2 -4.48 -12.48 -3.16
N LEU A 3 -4.28 -12.29 -4.48
CA LEU A 3 -3.65 -11.10 -5.09
C LEU A 3 -4.15 -9.78 -4.52
N VAL A 4 -5.47 -9.69 -4.31
CA VAL A 4 -6.14 -8.51 -3.73
C VAL A 4 -5.51 -8.11 -2.40
N LYS A 5 -5.22 -9.05 -1.51
CA LYS A 5 -4.63 -8.76 -0.19
C LYS A 5 -3.24 -8.13 -0.31
N SER A 6 -2.45 -8.52 -1.30
CA SER A 6 -1.11 -7.98 -1.51
C SER A 6 -1.13 -6.57 -2.11
N ILE A 7 -2.13 -6.24 -2.95
CA ILE A 7 -2.26 -4.92 -3.59
C ILE A 7 -2.94 -3.89 -2.65
N VAL A 8 -3.99 -4.31 -1.94
CA VAL A 8 -4.90 -3.44 -1.17
C VAL A 8 -4.28 -2.91 0.14
N GLY A 9 -3.06 -3.33 0.51
CA GLY A 9 -2.40 -2.96 1.78
C GLY A 9 -2.08 -1.46 1.96
N VAL A 10 -0.80 -1.10 2.13
CA VAL A 10 -0.37 0.29 2.43
C VAL A 10 -0.82 1.31 1.37
N GLY A 11 -1.02 0.86 0.14
CA GLY A 11 -1.36 1.72 -1.00
C GLY A 11 -2.63 2.54 -0.82
N ILE A 12 -3.65 2.00 -0.13
CA ILE A 12 -4.94 2.68 0.04
C ILE A 12 -4.80 3.99 0.81
N LEU A 13 -3.88 4.04 1.78
CA LEU A 13 -3.64 5.23 2.60
C LEU A 13 -2.48 6.08 2.03
N GLY A 14 -1.54 5.45 1.33
CA GLY A 14 -0.42 6.15 0.69
C GLY A 14 -0.85 6.99 -0.53
N VAL A 15 -1.68 6.45 -1.41
CA VAL A 15 -2.04 7.13 -2.67
C VAL A 15 -2.68 8.51 -2.45
N PRO A 16 -3.66 8.70 -1.55
CA PRO A 16 -4.22 10.02 -1.26
C PRO A 16 -3.16 11.01 -0.74
N ALA A 17 -2.27 10.56 0.15
CA ALA A 17 -1.18 11.39 0.67
C ALA A 17 -0.16 11.76 -0.44
N GLY A 18 0.13 10.83 -1.35
CA GLY A 18 0.97 11.07 -2.52
C GLY A 18 0.38 12.12 -3.47
N ILE A 19 -0.94 12.11 -3.67
CA ILE A 19 -1.64 13.14 -4.45
C ILE A 19 -1.55 14.51 -3.76
N ALA A 20 -1.85 14.55 -2.45
CA ALA A 20 -1.79 15.78 -1.66
C ALA A 20 -0.37 16.38 -1.58
N ALA A 21 0.67 15.55 -1.72
CA ALA A 21 2.05 16.02 -1.70
C ALA A 21 2.39 16.97 -2.87
N PHE A 22 1.83 16.74 -4.07
CA PHE A 22 2.12 17.56 -5.24
C PHE A 22 0.99 18.51 -5.63
N GLY A 23 -0.28 18.17 -5.37
CA GLY A 23 -1.44 18.96 -5.79
C GLY A 23 -2.39 19.32 -4.65
N ASP A 24 -2.97 20.51 -4.70
CA ASP A 24 -4.01 21.00 -3.78
C ASP A 24 -5.28 21.51 -4.49
N ALA A 25 -5.36 21.35 -5.83
CA ALA A 25 -6.50 21.71 -6.65
C ALA A 25 -7.14 20.47 -7.34
N PRO A 26 -8.44 20.52 -7.73
CA PRO A 26 -9.12 19.38 -8.36
C PRO A 26 -8.46 18.93 -9.67
N SER A 27 -7.83 19.84 -10.41
CA SER A 27 -7.16 19.52 -11.67
C SER A 27 -5.91 18.65 -11.49
N ALA A 28 -5.36 18.51 -10.28
CA ALA A 28 -4.27 17.58 -9.97
C ALA A 28 -4.72 16.10 -9.98
N LEU A 29 -6.03 15.83 -9.88
CA LEU A 29 -6.56 14.46 -9.91
C LEU A 29 -6.37 13.80 -11.28
N LEU A 30 -6.49 14.55 -12.37
CA LEU A 30 -6.35 13.99 -13.71
C LEU A 30 -4.97 13.36 -13.96
N PRO A 31 -3.83 14.07 -13.77
CA PRO A 31 -2.52 13.45 -13.94
C PRO A 31 -2.26 12.34 -12.91
N ALA A 32 -2.78 12.45 -11.69
CA ALA A 32 -2.69 11.37 -10.70
C ALA A 32 -3.38 10.09 -11.18
N LEU A 33 -4.60 10.18 -11.70
CA LEU A 33 -5.35 9.04 -12.23
C LEU A 33 -4.66 8.42 -13.45
N VAL A 34 -4.11 9.24 -14.34
CA VAL A 34 -3.32 8.76 -15.48
C VAL A 34 -2.07 8.02 -14.99
N ALA A 35 -1.35 8.55 -14.00
CA ALA A 35 -0.18 7.89 -13.43
C ALA A 35 -0.54 6.57 -12.72
N ILE A 36 -1.66 6.54 -11.97
CA ILE A 36 -2.20 5.32 -11.35
C ILE A 36 -2.50 4.25 -12.42
N GLY A 37 -3.24 4.62 -13.47
CA GLY A 37 -3.60 3.71 -14.55
C GLY A 37 -2.38 3.20 -15.31
N PHE A 38 -1.44 4.08 -15.63
CA PHE A 38 -0.19 3.73 -16.32
C PHE A 38 0.66 2.77 -15.47
N MET A 39 0.92 3.10 -14.21
CA MET A 39 1.71 2.24 -13.30
C MET A 39 1.03 0.89 -13.05
N GLY A 40 -0.31 0.89 -12.93
CA GLY A 40 -1.10 -0.33 -12.82
C GLY A 40 -0.97 -1.22 -14.06
N ALA A 41 -1.05 -0.63 -15.26
CA ALA A 41 -0.88 -1.36 -16.52
C ALA A 41 0.55 -1.94 -16.67
N VAL A 42 1.57 -1.14 -16.36
CA VAL A 42 2.98 -1.58 -16.38
C VAL A 42 3.21 -2.71 -15.37
N SER A 43 2.64 -2.60 -14.16
CA SER A 43 2.74 -3.65 -13.15
C SER A 43 2.04 -4.94 -13.60
N GLY A 44 0.82 -4.84 -14.12
CA GLY A 44 0.09 -5.99 -14.65
C GLY A 44 0.83 -6.69 -15.79
N TYR A 45 1.39 -5.92 -16.72
CA TYR A 45 2.21 -6.46 -17.82
C TYR A 45 3.44 -7.20 -17.30
N THR A 46 4.23 -6.58 -16.42
CA THR A 46 5.44 -7.20 -15.86
C THR A 46 5.13 -8.41 -14.98
N PHE A 47 3.99 -8.42 -14.27
CA PHE A 47 3.51 -9.59 -13.54
C PHE A 47 3.25 -10.77 -14.49
N THR A 48 2.55 -10.55 -15.61
CA THR A 48 2.31 -11.61 -16.61
C THR A 48 3.60 -12.09 -17.27
N LEU A 49 4.56 -11.19 -17.50
CA LEU A 49 5.85 -11.53 -18.10
C LEU A 49 6.64 -12.48 -17.19
N ILE A 50 6.70 -12.21 -15.88
CA ILE A 50 7.37 -13.09 -14.92
C ILE A 50 6.71 -14.47 -14.89
N GLY A 51 5.37 -14.55 -14.88
CA GLY A 51 4.67 -15.82 -14.96
C GLY A 51 5.04 -16.65 -16.20
N LYS A 52 5.13 -16.01 -17.37
CA LYS A 52 5.58 -16.65 -18.62
C LYS A 52 7.02 -17.14 -18.52
N VAL A 53 7.94 -16.30 -18.03
CA VAL A 53 9.36 -16.69 -17.87
C VAL A 53 9.48 -17.87 -16.90
N CYS A 54 8.74 -17.88 -15.79
CA CYS A 54 8.69 -19.03 -14.87
C CYS A 54 8.17 -20.29 -15.57
N SER A 55 7.15 -20.16 -16.42
CA SER A 55 6.62 -21.29 -17.20
C SER A 55 7.62 -21.84 -18.21
N GLU A 56 8.34 -20.98 -18.93
CA GLU A 56 9.30 -21.38 -19.96
C GLU A 56 10.59 -21.96 -19.35
N THR A 57 11.03 -21.45 -18.20
CA THR A 57 12.21 -21.93 -17.48
C THR A 57 11.93 -23.10 -16.52
N GLY A 58 10.64 -23.44 -16.32
CA GLY A 58 10.21 -24.40 -15.30
C GLY A 58 10.61 -23.98 -13.89
N ALA A 59 10.73 -22.68 -13.62
CA ALA A 59 11.12 -22.14 -12.32
C ALA A 59 9.91 -21.97 -11.41
N SER A 60 10.10 -22.27 -10.12
CA SER A 60 9.06 -22.18 -9.09
C SER A 60 9.04 -20.84 -8.36
N SER A 61 10.08 -20.02 -8.54
CA SER A 61 10.22 -18.72 -7.89
C SER A 61 10.83 -17.68 -8.84
N TYR A 62 10.68 -16.39 -8.50
CA TYR A 62 11.23 -15.30 -9.31
C TYR A 62 12.77 -15.30 -9.31
N GLY A 63 13.42 -15.65 -8.19
CA GLY A 63 14.88 -15.79 -8.11
C GLY A 63 15.39 -16.93 -8.98
N GLU A 64 14.76 -18.10 -8.91
CA GLU A 64 15.13 -19.27 -9.73
C GLU A 64 14.90 -19.00 -11.24
N ALA A 65 13.83 -18.28 -11.59
CA ALA A 65 13.58 -17.87 -12.97
C ALA A 65 14.72 -16.97 -13.48
N TRP A 66 15.19 -16.04 -12.64
CA TRP A 66 16.30 -15.15 -12.96
C TRP A 66 17.64 -15.90 -13.11
N GLU A 67 17.92 -16.87 -12.23
CA GLU A 67 19.09 -17.75 -12.33
C GLU A 67 19.13 -18.45 -13.69
N LYS A 68 18.00 -19.04 -14.10
CA LYS A 68 17.89 -19.81 -15.34
C LYS A 68 17.89 -18.94 -16.59
N SER A 69 17.38 -17.70 -16.54
CA SER A 69 17.26 -16.84 -17.73
C SER A 69 18.44 -15.87 -17.94
N ILE A 70 19.01 -15.32 -16.86
CA ILE A 70 20.06 -14.27 -16.93
C ILE A 70 21.39 -14.82 -16.40
N GLY A 71 21.35 -15.55 -15.29
CA GLY A 71 22.52 -16.21 -14.73
C GLY A 71 22.63 -16.08 -13.21
N GLU A 72 23.25 -17.08 -12.62
CA GLU A 72 23.39 -17.28 -11.17
C GLU A 72 24.04 -16.09 -10.44
N HIS A 73 25.04 -15.45 -11.05
CA HIS A 73 25.79 -14.35 -10.42
C HIS A 73 24.92 -13.10 -10.12
N THR A 74 23.76 -12.95 -10.77
CA THR A 74 22.85 -11.79 -10.58
C THR A 74 21.52 -12.15 -9.92
N ALA A 75 21.32 -13.42 -9.57
CA ALA A 75 20.10 -13.93 -8.96
C ALA A 75 19.76 -13.34 -7.59
N TRP A 76 20.76 -12.79 -6.92
CA TRP A 76 20.56 -12.08 -5.65
C TRP A 76 19.78 -10.78 -5.81
N VAL A 77 19.68 -10.20 -7.02
CA VAL A 77 19.03 -8.90 -7.25
C VAL A 77 17.52 -8.95 -6.99
N PRO A 78 16.74 -9.89 -7.57
CA PRO A 78 15.33 -10.11 -7.19
C PRO A 78 15.13 -10.36 -5.70
N SER A 79 15.99 -11.19 -5.11
CA SER A 79 15.91 -11.56 -3.69
C SER A 79 16.16 -10.36 -2.78
N LEU A 80 17.18 -9.55 -3.07
CA LEU A 80 17.46 -8.32 -2.33
C LEU A 80 16.32 -7.31 -2.47
N SER A 81 15.77 -7.16 -3.67
CA SER A 81 14.63 -6.27 -3.91
C SER A 81 13.43 -6.68 -3.03
N CYS A 82 13.11 -7.98 -3.00
CA CYS A 82 12.06 -8.51 -2.14
C CYS A 82 12.34 -8.27 -0.64
N ILE A 83 13.60 -8.40 -0.20
CA ILE A 83 13.99 -8.13 1.19
C ILE A 83 13.78 -6.65 1.53
N LEU A 84 14.24 -5.75 0.67
CA LEU A 84 14.11 -4.30 0.88
C LEU A 84 12.64 -3.87 0.89
N ASP A 85 11.82 -4.42 -0.01
CA ASP A 85 10.39 -4.16 -0.07
C ASP A 85 9.67 -4.65 1.20
N CYS A 86 9.96 -5.88 1.63
CA CYS A 86 9.42 -6.45 2.88
C CYS A 86 9.84 -5.62 4.10
N PHE A 87 11.11 -5.23 4.17
CA PHE A 87 11.63 -4.41 5.28
C PHE A 87 10.94 -3.03 5.32
N GLY A 88 10.87 -2.34 4.18
CA GLY A 88 10.21 -1.05 4.07
C GLY A 88 8.71 -1.13 4.39
N GLY A 89 8.04 -2.20 3.95
CA GLY A 89 6.65 -2.49 4.31
C GLY A 89 6.47 -2.66 5.81
N ASN A 90 7.28 -3.50 6.45
CA ASN A 90 7.24 -3.73 7.90
C ASN A 90 7.44 -2.44 8.71
N VAL A 91 8.42 -1.61 8.33
CA VAL A 91 8.65 -0.31 8.96
C VAL A 91 7.43 0.60 8.81
N SER A 92 6.86 0.69 7.61
CA SER A 92 5.71 1.55 7.32
C SER A 92 4.47 1.12 8.11
N PHE A 93 4.17 -0.18 8.16
CA PHE A 93 3.07 -0.73 8.94
C PHE A 93 3.26 -0.51 10.44
N SER A 94 4.49 -0.66 10.95
CA SER A 94 4.80 -0.41 12.36
C SER A 94 4.57 1.05 12.75
N MET A 95 4.95 1.99 11.88
CA MET A 95 4.68 3.42 12.08
C MET A 95 3.17 3.72 12.10
N MET A 96 2.43 3.18 11.13
CA MET A 96 0.98 3.36 11.05
C MET A 96 0.25 2.77 12.26
N LEU A 97 0.67 1.60 12.73
CA LEU A 97 0.14 1.00 13.96
C LEU A 97 0.41 1.89 15.17
N ALA A 98 1.66 2.38 15.33
CA ALA A 98 2.00 3.27 16.43
C ALA A 98 1.15 4.57 16.43
N ASP A 99 0.99 5.19 15.27
CA ASP A 99 0.17 6.40 15.14
C ASP A 99 -1.32 6.10 15.45
N THR A 100 -1.83 4.94 15.04
CA THR A 100 -3.20 4.48 15.34
C THR A 100 -3.41 4.21 16.83
N PHE A 101 -2.49 3.46 17.47
CA PHE A 101 -2.54 3.16 18.91
C PHE A 101 -2.42 4.42 19.75
N LYS A 102 -1.54 5.35 19.37
CA LYS A 102 -1.42 6.66 20.02
C LYS A 102 -2.77 7.39 19.99
N ARG A 103 -3.39 7.55 18.82
CA ARG A 103 -4.68 8.23 18.67
C ARG A 103 -5.80 7.51 19.44
N LEU A 104 -5.81 6.17 19.41
CA LEU A 104 -6.80 5.38 20.13
C LEU A 104 -6.69 5.58 21.65
N LEU A 105 -5.47 5.57 22.19
CA LEU A 105 -5.23 5.82 23.62
C LEU A 105 -5.63 7.24 24.02
N GLU A 106 -5.32 8.23 23.19
CA GLU A 106 -5.70 9.62 23.42
C GLU A 106 -7.23 9.78 23.50
N VAL A 107 -7.97 9.19 22.55
CA VAL A 107 -9.44 9.28 22.51
C VAL A 107 -10.11 8.47 23.62
N THR A 108 -9.58 7.28 23.97
CA THR A 108 -10.24 6.37 24.93
C THR A 108 -9.87 6.62 26.38
N SER A 109 -8.63 7.05 26.65
CA SER A 109 -8.09 7.17 28.00
C SER A 109 -7.59 8.56 28.36
N GLY A 110 -7.55 9.49 27.40
CA GLY A 110 -6.98 10.84 27.58
C GLY A 110 -5.46 10.85 27.73
N VAL A 111 -4.78 9.70 27.62
CA VAL A 111 -3.33 9.59 27.81
C VAL A 111 -2.60 9.89 26.50
N THR A 112 -1.93 11.03 26.43
CA THR A 112 -1.06 11.38 25.30
C THR A 112 0.32 10.74 25.47
N ILE A 113 0.64 9.74 24.64
CA ILE A 113 1.98 9.13 24.58
C ILE A 113 2.77 9.65 23.37
N SER A 114 4.10 9.69 23.49
CA SER A 114 4.96 10.03 22.36
C SER A 114 4.97 8.90 21.32
N ARG A 115 5.19 9.24 20.04
CA ARG A 115 5.26 8.27 18.94
C ARG A 115 6.29 7.17 19.20
N THR A 116 7.47 7.53 19.71
CA THR A 116 8.53 6.55 20.04
C THR A 116 8.09 5.57 21.12
N LYS A 117 7.39 6.05 22.16
CA LYS A 117 6.87 5.18 23.23
C LYS A 117 5.76 4.26 22.71
N SER A 118 4.86 4.78 21.88
CA SER A 118 3.82 3.98 21.22
C SER A 118 4.44 2.91 20.32
N LEU A 119 5.42 3.27 19.49
CA LEU A 119 6.13 2.35 18.60
C LEU A 119 6.83 1.24 19.39
N LEU A 120 7.54 1.58 20.47
CA LEU A 120 8.18 0.59 21.34
C LEU A 120 7.15 -0.34 21.99
N ALA A 121 6.04 0.21 22.49
CA ALA A 121 4.98 -0.59 23.10
C ALA A 121 4.35 -1.56 22.09
N VAL A 122 3.95 -1.08 20.91
CA VAL A 122 3.40 -1.93 19.84
C VAL A 122 4.42 -2.98 19.40
N THR A 123 5.70 -2.61 19.29
CA THR A 123 6.75 -3.56 18.88
C THR A 123 6.93 -4.67 19.91
N VAL A 124 7.03 -4.34 21.20
CA VAL A 124 7.29 -5.32 22.26
C VAL A 124 6.06 -6.18 22.56
N PHE A 125 4.87 -5.59 22.62
CA PHE A 125 3.65 -6.27 23.07
C PHE A 125 2.83 -6.89 21.94
N VAL A 126 3.03 -6.46 20.69
CA VAL A 126 2.26 -6.96 19.53
C VAL A 126 3.18 -7.59 18.50
N LEU A 127 4.14 -6.84 17.95
CA LEU A 127 4.95 -7.35 16.82
C LEU A 127 5.89 -8.48 17.24
N LEU A 128 6.60 -8.34 18.34
CA LEU A 128 7.54 -9.35 18.84
C LEU A 128 6.88 -10.71 19.12
N PRO A 129 5.76 -10.81 19.87
CA PRO A 129 5.12 -12.11 20.07
C PRO A 129 4.61 -12.69 18.75
N LEU A 130 4.08 -11.86 17.83
CA LEU A 130 3.67 -12.31 16.50
C LEU A 130 4.84 -12.87 15.68
N CYS A 131 6.02 -12.23 15.73
CA CYS A 131 7.23 -12.70 15.07
C CYS A 131 7.77 -14.02 15.67
N LEU A 132 7.42 -14.33 16.92
CA LEU A 132 7.81 -15.58 17.60
C LEU A 132 6.79 -16.71 17.39
N VAL A 133 5.64 -16.45 16.76
CA VAL A 133 4.66 -17.50 16.43
C VAL A 133 5.21 -18.39 15.31
N LYS A 134 5.37 -19.68 15.62
CA LYS A 134 5.91 -20.68 14.69
C LYS A 134 4.99 -20.99 13.50
N ASN A 135 3.68 -20.78 13.65
CA ASN A 135 2.68 -21.05 12.62
C ASN A 135 1.88 -19.80 12.25
N LEU A 136 2.23 -19.19 11.12
CA LEU A 136 1.54 -18.02 10.56
C LEU A 136 0.17 -18.35 9.96
N SER A 137 -0.18 -19.63 9.83
CA SER A 137 -1.48 -20.08 9.31
C SER A 137 -2.66 -19.56 10.14
N SER A 138 -2.46 -19.34 11.45
CA SER A 138 -3.46 -18.73 12.35
C SER A 138 -3.78 -17.26 12.01
N LEU A 139 -2.92 -16.60 11.21
CA LEU A 139 -3.08 -15.21 10.79
C LEU A 139 -3.95 -15.04 9.52
N ALA A 140 -4.26 -16.14 8.83
CA ALA A 140 -5.12 -16.15 7.64
C ALA A 140 -6.52 -15.52 7.86
N PRO A 141 -7.25 -15.75 8.97
CA PRO A 141 -8.52 -15.06 9.22
C PRO A 141 -8.34 -13.56 9.49
N PHE A 142 -7.30 -13.15 10.22
CA PHE A 142 -7.02 -11.73 10.49
C PHE A 142 -6.71 -10.93 9.22
N SER A 143 -6.07 -11.59 8.26
CA SER A 143 -5.88 -11.06 6.92
C SER A 143 -7.19 -10.72 6.21
N LEU A 144 -8.20 -11.60 6.29
CA LEU A 144 -9.50 -11.35 5.69
C LEU A 144 -10.19 -10.15 6.37
N ILE A 145 -10.12 -10.08 7.71
CA ILE A 145 -10.63 -8.95 8.48
C ILE A 145 -9.97 -7.64 8.03
N GLY A 146 -8.65 -7.65 7.80
CA GLY A 146 -7.93 -6.48 7.30
C GLY A 146 -8.44 -5.99 5.94
N VAL A 147 -8.70 -6.92 5.00
CA VAL A 147 -9.29 -6.58 3.69
C VAL A 147 -10.70 -6.01 3.86
N LEU A 148 -11.53 -6.61 4.72
CA LEU A 148 -12.88 -6.08 5.00
C LEU A 148 -12.82 -4.68 5.63
N GLY A 149 -11.89 -4.43 6.54
CA GLY A 149 -11.65 -3.10 7.13
C GLY A 149 -11.22 -2.07 6.10
N ALA A 150 -10.38 -2.45 5.13
CA ALA A 150 -9.99 -1.59 4.02
C ALA A 150 -11.19 -1.25 3.11
N VAL A 151 -12.03 -2.24 2.78
CA VAL A 151 -13.27 -2.04 2.02
C VAL A 151 -14.23 -1.11 2.78
N TYR A 152 -14.43 -1.36 4.07
CA TYR A 152 -15.25 -0.49 4.93
C TYR A 152 -14.75 0.95 4.91
N THR A 153 -13.43 1.15 5.03
CA THR A 153 -12.81 2.48 5.00
C THR A 153 -13.04 3.17 3.65
N ALA A 154 -12.86 2.44 2.54
CA ALA A 154 -13.12 2.97 1.20
C ALA A 154 -14.59 3.36 0.99
N VAL A 155 -15.53 2.54 1.46
CA VAL A 155 -16.97 2.84 1.41
C VAL A 155 -17.31 4.05 2.27
N ALA A 156 -16.81 4.12 3.50
CA ALA A 156 -17.03 5.25 4.39
C ALA A 156 -16.48 6.56 3.78
N MET A 157 -15.27 6.53 3.20
CA MET A 157 -14.70 7.67 2.48
C MET A 157 -15.54 8.04 1.25
N GLY A 158 -16.04 7.06 0.51
CA GLY A 158 -16.91 7.28 -0.65
C GLY A 158 -18.23 7.96 -0.27
N ILE A 159 -18.92 7.45 0.77
CA ILE A 159 -20.14 8.07 1.30
C ILE A 159 -19.85 9.53 1.69
N ARG A 160 -18.77 9.77 2.45
CA ARG A 160 -18.37 11.12 2.90
C ARG A 160 -17.96 12.07 1.79
N TYR A 161 -17.54 11.53 0.65
CA TYR A 161 -17.27 12.31 -0.55
C TYR A 161 -18.56 12.72 -1.26
N PHE A 162 -19.51 11.78 -1.43
CA PHE A 162 -20.77 12.03 -2.14
C PHE A 162 -21.83 12.78 -1.31
N ASP A 163 -21.82 12.63 0.01
CA ASP A 163 -22.74 13.35 0.91
C ASP A 163 -22.31 14.81 1.16
N GLY A 164 -21.10 15.19 0.71
CA GLY A 164 -20.58 16.54 0.88
C GLY A 164 -20.17 16.89 2.32
N SER A 165 -20.00 15.91 3.21
CA SER A 165 -19.63 16.13 4.62
C SER A 165 -18.37 16.97 4.79
N TYR A 166 -17.45 16.90 3.83
CA TYR A 166 -16.20 17.67 3.80
C TYR A 166 -16.20 18.78 2.74
N GLN A 167 -17.34 19.10 2.11
CA GLN A 167 -17.39 20.10 1.04
C GLN A 167 -17.07 21.50 1.56
N THR A 168 -16.28 22.27 0.81
CA THR A 168 -16.00 23.67 1.15
C THR A 168 -17.01 24.61 0.48
N PRO A 169 -17.48 25.69 1.13
CA PRO A 169 -17.13 26.18 2.47
C PRO A 169 -18.05 25.72 3.63
N GLY A 170 -18.93 24.72 3.45
CA GLY A 170 -20.06 24.46 4.37
C GLY A 170 -20.31 23.02 4.84
N GLY A 171 -19.35 22.11 4.64
CA GLY A 171 -19.47 20.71 5.07
C GLY A 171 -19.51 20.58 6.60
N GLU A 172 -20.40 19.74 7.12
CA GLU A 172 -20.63 19.53 8.54
C GLU A 172 -19.35 19.12 9.30
N LEU A 173 -18.53 18.28 8.68
CA LEU A 173 -17.31 17.74 9.28
C LEU A 173 -16.04 18.52 8.88
N LEU A 174 -16.18 19.63 8.14
CA LEU A 174 -15.04 20.41 7.68
C LEU A 174 -14.27 21.05 8.85
N ALA A 175 -14.98 21.43 9.93
CA ALA A 175 -14.37 22.06 11.10
C ALA A 175 -13.47 21.10 11.91
N ASP A 176 -13.71 19.79 11.80
CA ASP A 176 -12.93 18.76 12.50
C ASP A 176 -11.69 18.32 11.70
N VAL A 177 -11.54 18.79 10.46
CA VAL A 177 -10.39 18.49 9.61
C VAL A 177 -9.30 19.54 9.82
N LEU A 178 -8.11 19.09 10.22
CA LEU A 178 -6.89 19.91 10.28
C LEU A 178 -6.70 20.66 8.95
N ASP A 179 -6.26 21.92 9.02
CA ASP A 179 -6.07 22.76 7.81
C ASP A 179 -5.17 22.09 6.74
N GLU A 180 -4.18 21.30 7.17
CA GLU A 180 -3.29 20.53 6.29
C GLU A 180 -3.97 19.36 5.56
N HIS A 181 -5.13 18.91 6.01
CA HIS A 181 -5.88 17.78 5.46
C HIS A 181 -7.19 18.21 4.77
N GLN A 182 -7.40 19.51 4.59
CA GLN A 182 -8.58 20.01 3.89
C GLN A 182 -8.61 19.54 2.42
N PRO A 183 -9.80 19.28 1.87
CA PRO A 183 -9.94 18.73 0.53
C PRO A 183 -9.45 19.70 -0.54
N LEU A 184 -8.96 19.12 -1.65
CA LEU A 184 -8.33 19.74 -2.83
C LEU A 184 -9.27 20.73 -3.57
N THR A 185 -9.66 21.83 -2.92
CA THR A 185 -10.74 22.72 -3.41
C THR A 185 -10.35 24.20 -3.44
N LYS A 186 -9.31 24.59 -2.71
CA LYS A 186 -8.86 26.00 -2.59
C LYS A 186 -7.42 26.24 -3.06
N GLY A 187 -6.73 25.19 -3.50
CA GLY A 187 -5.32 25.23 -3.85
C GLY A 187 -5.03 25.79 -5.24
N THR A 188 -3.80 26.26 -5.45
CA THR A 188 -3.30 26.78 -6.74
C THR A 188 -2.46 25.75 -7.51
N ARG A 189 -2.08 24.64 -6.88
CA ARG A 189 -1.28 23.55 -7.45
C ARG A 189 -2.19 22.52 -8.11
N GLY A 190 -2.44 22.76 -9.39
CA GLY A 190 -3.26 21.92 -10.26
C GLY A 190 -2.47 20.90 -11.06
N ALA A 191 -2.93 20.60 -12.28
CA ALA A 191 -2.35 19.58 -13.15
C ALA A 191 -0.86 19.79 -13.45
N SER A 192 -0.42 21.04 -13.64
CA SER A 192 0.98 21.38 -13.95
C SER A 192 1.95 21.04 -12.80
N SER A 193 1.46 20.96 -11.56
CA SER A 193 2.27 20.61 -10.40
C SER A 193 2.71 19.15 -10.39
N PHE A 194 2.21 18.32 -11.32
CA PHE A 194 2.73 16.97 -11.53
C PHE A 194 4.16 16.96 -12.11
N LEU A 195 4.63 18.07 -12.68
CA LEU A 195 6.01 18.20 -13.14
C LEU A 195 7.01 18.53 -12.01
N ASP A 196 6.51 18.86 -10.82
CA ASP A 196 7.33 19.11 -9.64
C ASP A 196 7.95 17.78 -9.15
N PRO A 197 9.21 17.77 -8.68
CA PRO A 197 9.79 16.61 -8.00
C PRO A 197 8.93 15.97 -6.90
N ARG A 198 8.01 16.72 -6.27
CA ARG A 198 7.04 16.17 -5.30
C ARG A 198 6.14 15.08 -5.89
N ALA A 199 5.90 15.08 -7.20
CA ALA A 199 5.13 14.02 -7.86
C ALA A 199 5.82 12.65 -7.79
N PHE A 200 7.15 12.60 -7.62
CA PHE A 200 7.86 11.34 -7.42
C PHE A 200 7.46 10.63 -6.12
N ILE A 201 6.91 11.35 -5.14
CA ILE A 201 6.35 10.74 -3.92
C ILE A 201 5.16 9.85 -4.30
N LEU A 202 4.24 10.34 -5.15
CA LEU A 202 3.13 9.53 -5.66
C LEU A 202 3.66 8.33 -6.46
N ILE A 203 4.61 8.54 -7.37
CA ILE A 203 5.18 7.44 -8.19
C ILE A 203 5.81 6.36 -7.31
N SER A 204 6.58 6.75 -6.29
CA SER A 204 7.18 5.82 -5.33
C SER A 204 6.12 5.04 -4.54
N MET A 205 5.03 5.70 -4.14
CA MET A 205 3.91 5.05 -3.46
C MET A 205 3.15 4.10 -4.38
N LEU A 206 2.96 4.44 -5.66
CA LEU A 206 2.33 3.55 -6.65
C LEU A 206 3.19 2.33 -6.95
N SER A 207 4.50 2.50 -7.08
CA SER A 207 5.45 1.39 -7.27
C SER A 207 5.33 0.37 -6.13
N LYS A 208 5.25 0.82 -4.88
CA LYS A 208 5.05 -0.06 -3.71
C LYS A 208 3.66 -0.66 -3.67
N SER A 209 2.62 0.09 -4.04
CA SER A 209 1.23 -0.38 -4.02
C SER A 209 0.97 -1.51 -5.00
N PHE A 210 1.69 -1.51 -6.13
CA PHE A 210 1.54 -2.52 -7.17
C PHE A 210 2.63 -3.60 -7.16
N ALA A 211 3.46 -3.67 -6.11
CA ALA A 211 4.50 -4.68 -5.95
C ALA A 211 3.89 -6.05 -5.59
N THR A 212 3.55 -6.85 -6.60
CA THR A 212 2.99 -8.21 -6.43
C THR A 212 3.70 -9.29 -7.22
N HIS A 213 4.74 -8.91 -7.96
CA HIS A 213 5.51 -9.74 -8.87
C HIS A 213 6.09 -11.00 -8.24
N PHE A 214 6.48 -10.93 -6.96
CA PHE A 214 7.01 -12.08 -6.22
C PHE A 214 5.98 -13.20 -6.00
N VAL A 215 4.68 -12.90 -6.09
CA VAL A 215 3.59 -13.90 -5.99
C VAL A 215 3.23 -14.49 -7.35
N GLY A 216 3.71 -13.90 -8.44
CA GLY A 216 3.42 -14.31 -9.82
C GLY A 216 3.66 -15.80 -10.12
N PRO A 217 4.79 -16.39 -9.72
CA PRO A 217 5.08 -17.81 -9.98
C PRO A 217 4.04 -18.74 -9.34
N GLN A 218 3.69 -18.48 -8.07
CA GLN A 218 2.70 -19.27 -7.34
C GLN A 218 1.29 -19.10 -7.92
N PHE A 219 0.93 -17.86 -8.29
CA PHE A 219 -0.37 -17.59 -8.91
C PHE A 219 -0.52 -18.28 -10.27
N HIS A 220 0.53 -18.31 -11.08
CA HIS A 220 0.53 -19.03 -12.36
C HIS A 220 0.40 -20.55 -12.17
N ALA A 221 1.13 -21.13 -11.21
CA ALA A 221 1.02 -22.55 -10.86
C ALA A 221 -0.39 -22.92 -10.35
N ASP A 222 -1.00 -22.06 -9.53
CA ASP A 222 -2.37 -22.23 -9.04
C ASP A 222 -3.39 -22.19 -10.18
N LEU A 223 -3.17 -21.40 -11.24
CA LEU A 223 -4.05 -21.36 -12.42
C LEU A 223 -3.96 -22.64 -13.26
N LEU A 224 -2.77 -23.19 -13.46
CA LEU A 224 -2.57 -24.42 -14.23
C LEU A 224 -3.17 -25.64 -13.53
N ASN A 225 -3.01 -25.73 -12.20
CA ASN A 225 -3.48 -26.85 -11.39
C ASN A 225 -4.96 -26.74 -10.95
N ASN A 226 -5.70 -25.73 -11.40
CA ASN A 226 -7.14 -25.54 -11.12
C ASN A 226 -8.08 -26.08 -12.21
N THR A 227 -7.57 -26.87 -13.16
CA THR A 227 -8.46 -27.65 -14.05
C THR A 227 -8.96 -28.89 -13.30
N PRO A 228 -10.28 -29.13 -13.24
CA PRO A 228 -10.86 -30.30 -12.57
C PRO A 228 -10.46 -31.62 -13.24
#